data_AF-A0A8H2WQH8-F1
#
_entry.id   AF-A0A8H2WQH8-F1
#
_cell.length_a   1.000
_cell.length_b   1.000
_cell.length_c   1.000
_cell.angle_alpha   90.00
_cell.angle_beta   90.00
_cell.angle_gamma   90.00
#
_symmetry.space_group_name_H-M   'P 1'
#
loop_
_entity.id
_entity.type
_entity.pdbx_description
1 polymer ?
#
loop_
_entity_poly.entity_id
_entity_poly.type
_entity_poly.pdbx_seq_one_letter_code
_entity_poly.pdbx_strand_id
1 'polypeptide(L)'
;IAAELGPKETLFGRSVTPAERLRQHQRALAKAQRELDRERTKLEQQEKKLIMDIKKSAKAGQMNAAKVMAKDLVRTRRYVQKFYQMRTQLQAVGLRIQTLRSNQQMAEAMRGATKASPD
;
A
#
# COMPACT_ATOMS: atom_id res chain seq x y z
N ILE A 1 7.64 43.88 -15.50
CA ILE A 1 8.66 43.61 -14.45
C ILE A 1 8.84 42.10 -14.39
N ALA A 2 10.03 41.66 -14.80
CA ALA A 2 10.61 40.30 -14.80
C ALA A 2 9.77 39.17 -15.44
N ALA A 3 10.04 38.62 -16.63
CA ALA A 3 11.27 38.10 -17.27
C ALA A 3 11.19 36.56 -17.39
N GLU A 4 11.28 36.10 -18.64
CA GLU A 4 11.76 34.78 -19.07
C GLU A 4 10.94 33.52 -18.74
N LEU A 5 9.95 33.23 -19.61
CA LEU A 5 9.68 31.85 -20.02
C LEU A 5 10.79 31.41 -20.97
N GLY A 6 11.93 31.01 -20.42
CA GLY A 6 13.04 30.45 -21.19
C GLY A 6 12.69 29.04 -21.73
N PRO A 7 13.04 28.69 -22.97
CA PRO A 7 12.90 27.34 -23.49
C PRO A 7 14.02 26.45 -22.94
N LYS A 8 13.93 26.05 -21.66
CA LYS A 8 14.86 25.10 -21.02
C LYS A 8 14.22 24.08 -20.08
N GLU A 9 12.89 24.01 -19.98
CA GLU A 9 12.21 22.95 -19.22
C GLU A 9 11.95 21.66 -20.03
N THR A 10 12.40 21.62 -21.29
CA THR A 10 12.17 20.50 -22.22
C THR A 10 13.42 19.70 -22.58
N LEU A 11 14.63 20.09 -22.13
CA LEU A 11 15.86 19.35 -22.43
C LEU A 11 16.30 18.33 -21.36
N PHE A 12 15.78 18.42 -20.13
CA PHE A 12 15.98 17.39 -19.10
C PHE A 12 14.62 17.12 -18.44
N GLY A 13 14.20 15.85 -18.44
CA GLY A 13 12.87 15.37 -18.08
C GLY A 13 12.08 16.23 -17.09
N ARG A 14 10.88 16.65 -17.52
CA ARG A 14 9.84 17.38 -16.79
C ARG A 14 9.87 17.14 -15.28
N SER A 15 10.16 18.17 -14.49
CA SER A 15 10.11 18.07 -13.02
C SER A 15 8.67 17.77 -12.58
N VAL A 16 8.47 16.61 -11.95
CA VAL A 16 7.15 16.17 -11.47
C VAL A 16 6.63 17.18 -10.43
N THR A 17 5.45 17.75 -10.68
CA THR A 17 4.83 18.70 -9.75
C THR A 17 4.46 18.01 -8.42
N PRO A 18 4.38 18.73 -7.29
CA PRO A 18 3.96 18.16 -6.01
C PRO A 18 2.60 17.42 -6.09
N ALA A 19 1.66 17.95 -6.87
CA ALA A 19 0.35 17.34 -7.10
C ALA A 19 0.44 16.02 -7.89
N GLU A 20 1.27 15.95 -8.93
CA GLU A 20 1.52 14.71 -9.68
C GLU A 20 2.24 13.66 -8.84
N ARG A 21 3.20 14.08 -8.00
CA ARG A 21 3.90 13.22 -7.05
C ARG A 21 2.91 12.60 -6.05
N LEU A 22 1.98 13.39 -5.50
CA LEU A 22 0.91 12.87 -4.63
C LEU A 22 0.01 11.85 -5.35
N ARG A 23 -0.35 12.09 -6.61
CA ARG A 23 -1.13 11.13 -7.43
C ARG A 23 -0.34 9.85 -7.69
N GLN A 24 0.97 9.95 -7.93
CA GLN A 24 1.84 8.78 -8.11
C GLN A 24 1.92 7.94 -6.83
N HIS A 25 2.08 8.57 -5.66
CA HIS A 25 2.10 7.86 -4.38
C HIS A 25 0.77 7.18 -4.08
N GLN A 26 -0.38 7.83 -4.33
CA GLN A 26 -1.69 7.19 -4.17
C GLN A 26 -1.85 5.94 -5.05
N ARG A 27 -1.43 6.03 -6.32
CA ARG A 27 -1.46 4.87 -7.24
C ARG A 27 -0.54 3.75 -6.77
N ALA A 28 0.66 4.09 -6.32
CA ALA A 28 1.61 3.12 -5.78
C ALA A 28 1.06 2.41 -4.53
N LEU A 29 0.45 3.15 -3.60
CA LEU A 29 -0.19 2.58 -2.42
C LEU A 29 -1.35 1.67 -2.77
N ALA A 30 -2.24 2.08 -3.69
CA ALA A 30 -3.35 1.25 -4.14
C ALA A 30 -2.87 -0.05 -4.80
N LYS A 31 -1.78 0.02 -5.58
CA LYS A 31 -1.13 -1.17 -6.16
C LYS A 31 -0.58 -2.09 -5.07
N ALA A 32 0.16 -1.54 -4.10
CA ALA A 32 0.73 -2.30 -2.99
C ALA A 32 -0.37 -2.97 -2.13
N GLN A 33 -1.48 -2.28 -1.86
CA GLN A 33 -2.63 -2.87 -1.14
C GLN A 33 -3.19 -4.10 -1.87
N ARG A 34 -3.39 -4.02 -3.19
CA ARG A 34 -3.88 -5.15 -3.99
C ARG A 34 -2.87 -6.30 -4.06
N GLU A 35 -1.59 -6.01 -4.05
CA GLU A 35 -0.55 -7.04 -4.01
C GLU A 35 -0.52 -7.74 -2.65
N LEU A 36 -0.63 -7.00 -1.54
CA LEU A 36 -0.76 -7.58 -0.20
C LEU A 36 -2.01 -8.45 -0.07
N ASP A 37 -3.17 -7.99 -0.56
CA ASP A 37 -4.41 -8.77 -0.49
C ASP A 37 -4.29 -10.07 -1.31
N ARG A 38 -3.68 -10.02 -2.50
CA ARG A 38 -3.43 -11.21 -3.32
C ARG A 38 -2.51 -12.21 -2.63
N GLU A 39 -1.43 -11.74 -2.02
CA GLU A 39 -0.48 -12.62 -1.33
C GLU A 39 -1.09 -13.23 -0.06
N ARG A 40 -1.88 -12.44 0.68
CA ARG A 40 -2.67 -12.92 1.82
C ARG A 40 -3.61 -14.06 1.42
N THR A 41 -4.34 -13.92 0.31
CA THR A 41 -5.24 -14.98 -0.17
C THR A 41 -4.51 -16.27 -0.51
N LYS A 42 -3.30 -16.20 -1.09
CA LYS A 42 -2.47 -17.39 -1.32
C LYS A 42 -2.05 -18.05 -0.01
N LEU A 43 -1.64 -17.27 0.98
CA LEU A 43 -1.28 -17.78 2.30
C LEU A 43 -2.49 -18.43 3.01
N GLU A 44 -3.69 -17.86 2.89
CA GLU A 44 -4.94 -18.45 3.41
C GLU A 44 -5.27 -19.79 2.73
N GLN A 45 -5.02 -19.92 1.42
CA GLN A 45 -5.17 -21.19 0.71
C GLN A 45 -4.13 -22.22 1.15
N GLN A 46 -2.87 -21.80 1.31
CA GLN A 46 -1.80 -22.66 1.82
C GLN A 46 -2.09 -23.13 3.25
N GLU A 47 -2.65 -22.26 4.10
CA GLU A 47 -3.11 -22.63 5.44
C GLU A 47 -4.12 -23.77 5.39
N LYS A 48 -5.15 -23.65 4.55
CA LYS A 48 -6.17 -24.70 4.38
C LYS A 48 -5.55 -26.02 3.90
N LYS A 49 -4.61 -25.95 2.95
CA LYS A 49 -3.90 -27.13 2.45
C LYS A 49 -3.07 -27.80 3.56
N LEU A 50 -2.29 -27.02 4.31
CA LEU A 50 -1.50 -27.53 5.44
C LEU A 50 -2.39 -28.21 6.48
N ILE A 51 -3.57 -27.67 6.79
CA ILE A 51 -4.51 -28.32 7.72
C ILE A 51 -4.95 -29.70 7.20
N MET A 52 -5.25 -29.83 5.90
CA MET A 52 -5.61 -31.11 5.29
C MET A 52 -4.44 -32.10 5.33
N ASP A 53 -3.24 -31.65 4.97
CA ASP A 53 -2.03 -32.49 4.91
C ASP A 53 -1.59 -32.97 6.30
N ILE A 54 -1.72 -32.12 7.33
CA ILE A 54 -1.51 -32.50 8.74
C ILE A 54 -2.49 -33.59 9.15
N LYS A 55 -3.79 -33.41 8.85
CA LYS A 55 -4.82 -34.42 9.19
C LYS A 55 -4.54 -35.75 8.49
N LYS A 56 -4.16 -35.73 7.20
CA LYS A 56 -3.82 -36.92 6.43
C LYS A 56 -2.60 -37.63 7.02
N SER A 57 -1.53 -36.90 7.31
CA SER A 57 -0.29 -37.47 7.84
C SER A 57 -0.45 -38.02 9.26
N ALA A 58 -1.26 -37.36 10.09
CA ALA A 58 -1.63 -37.86 11.41
C ALA A 58 -2.40 -39.18 11.33
N LYS A 59 -3.40 -39.29 10.42
CA LYS A 59 -4.13 -40.54 10.17
C LYS A 59 -3.25 -41.67 9.64
N ALA A 60 -2.22 -41.34 8.86
CA ALA A 60 -1.23 -42.29 8.36
C ALA A 60 -0.16 -42.69 9.39
N GLY A 61 -0.25 -42.22 10.65
CA GLY A 61 0.73 -42.52 11.70
C GLY A 61 2.06 -41.77 11.57
N GLN A 62 2.19 -40.86 10.59
CA GLN A 62 3.42 -40.11 10.32
C GLN A 62 3.56 -38.89 11.24
N MET A 63 3.70 -39.14 12.56
CA MET A 63 3.64 -38.08 13.58
C MET A 63 4.77 -37.04 13.46
N ASN A 64 5.97 -37.46 13.06
CA ASN A 64 7.10 -36.54 12.84
C ASN A 64 6.82 -35.55 11.71
N ALA A 65 6.25 -36.01 10.59
CA ALA A 65 5.86 -35.16 9.48
C ALA A 65 4.72 -34.20 9.90
N ALA A 66 3.70 -34.71 10.60
CA ALA A 66 2.61 -33.90 11.14
C ALA A 66 3.12 -32.77 12.06
N LYS A 67 4.13 -33.05 12.91
CA LYS A 67 4.74 -32.07 13.81
C LYS A 67 5.48 -30.97 13.07
N VAL A 68 6.19 -31.30 11.99
CA VAL A 68 6.88 -30.30 11.15
C VAL A 68 5.86 -29.41 10.44
N MET A 69 4.86 -30.00 9.78
CA MET A 69 3.81 -29.24 9.10
C MET A 69 3.00 -28.36 10.06
N ALA A 70 2.78 -28.80 11.30
CA ALA A 70 2.12 -27.98 12.32
C ALA A 70 2.93 -26.73 12.68
N LYS A 71 4.27 -26.80 12.70
CA LYS A 71 5.11 -25.60 12.88
C LYS A 71 4.94 -24.64 11.70
N ASP A 72 4.88 -25.17 10.48
CA ASP A 72 4.67 -24.36 9.28
C ASP A 72 3.28 -23.71 9.27
N LEU A 73 2.25 -24.42 9.72
CA LEU A 73 0.90 -23.86 9.90
C LEU A 73 0.91 -22.63 10.82
N VAL A 74 1.60 -22.71 11.96
CA VAL A 74 1.72 -21.57 12.90
C VAL A 74 2.45 -20.39 12.24
N ARG A 75 3.51 -20.65 11.46
CA ARG A 75 4.22 -19.60 10.72
C ARG A 75 3.32 -18.94 9.68
N THR A 76 2.60 -19.73 8.89
CA THR A 76 1.66 -19.22 7.87
C THR A 76 0.58 -18.35 8.50
N ARG A 77 0.00 -18.75 9.64
CA ARG A 77 -0.97 -17.93 10.38
C ARG A 77 -0.39 -16.59 10.84
N ARG A 78 0.83 -16.60 11.36
CA ARG A 78 1.54 -15.37 11.75
C ARG A 78 1.76 -14.45 10.55
N TYR A 79 2.12 -15.01 9.38
CA TYR A 79 2.24 -14.22 8.16
C TYR A 79 0.89 -13.63 7.74
N VAL A 80 -0.20 -14.42 7.68
CA VAL A 80 -1.54 -13.90 7.37
C VAL A 80 -1.89 -12.71 8.27
N GLN A 81 -1.69 -12.81 9.58
CA GLN A 81 -1.91 -11.70 10.51
C GLN A 81 -1.00 -10.50 10.24
N LYS A 82 0.29 -10.71 9.95
CA LYS A 82 1.22 -9.65 9.59
C LYS A 82 0.77 -8.92 8.32
N PHE A 83 0.26 -9.65 7.32
CA PHE A 83 -0.31 -9.06 6.10
C PHE A 83 -1.55 -8.21 6.38
N TYR A 84 -2.44 -8.65 7.29
CA TYR A 84 -3.55 -7.81 7.76
C TYR A 84 -3.06 -6.50 8.40
N GLN A 85 -2.06 -6.57 9.29
CA GLN A 85 -1.48 -5.37 9.90
C GLN A 85 -0.85 -4.44 8.87
N MET A 86 -0.08 -4.97 7.92
CA MET A 86 0.55 -4.20 6.85
C MET A 86 -0.50 -3.52 5.95
N ARG A 87 -1.59 -4.21 5.61
CA ARG A 87 -2.71 -3.62 4.85
C ARG A 87 -3.28 -2.41 5.58
N THR A 88 -3.55 -2.55 6.88
CA THR A 88 -4.09 -1.45 7.69
C THR A 88 -3.11 -0.28 7.79
N GLN A 89 -1.80 -0.56 7.92
CA GLN A 89 -0.77 0.49 7.89
C GLN A 89 -0.75 1.25 6.56
N LEU A 90 -0.81 0.54 5.43
CA LEU A 90 -0.89 1.19 4.11
C LEU A 90 -2.18 2.02 3.96
N GLN A 91 -3.30 1.54 4.51
CA GLN A 91 -4.55 2.31 4.53
C GLN A 91 -4.40 3.60 5.34
N ALA A 92 -3.77 3.55 6.52
CA ALA A 92 -3.49 4.73 7.33
C ALA A 92 -2.58 5.74 6.60
N VAL A 93 -1.55 5.27 5.90
CA VAL A 93 -0.69 6.12 5.07
C VAL A 93 -1.49 6.75 3.92
N GLY A 94 -2.36 5.98 3.26
CA GLY A 94 -3.26 6.48 2.22
C GLY A 94 -4.16 7.62 2.71
N LEU A 95 -4.74 7.47 3.89
CA LEU A 95 -5.56 8.51 4.53
C LEU A 95 -4.74 9.79 4.80
N ARG A 96 -3.53 9.66 5.33
CA ARG A 96 -2.64 10.82 5.55
C ARG A 96 -2.35 11.57 4.25
N ILE A 97 -2.09 10.86 3.15
CA ILE A 97 -1.87 11.48 1.84
C ILE A 97 -3.13 12.18 1.33
N GLN A 98 -4.31 11.60 1.56
CA GLN A 98 -5.58 12.25 1.21
C GLN A 98 -5.76 13.56 1.99
N THR A 99 -5.52 13.56 3.30
CA THR A 99 -5.56 14.78 4.12
C THR A 99 -4.58 15.84 3.63
N LEU A 100 -3.33 15.45 3.29
CA LEU A 100 -2.35 16.38 2.72
C LEU A 100 -2.82 17.02 1.42
N ARG A 101 -3.50 16.26 0.54
CA ARG A 101 -4.08 16.81 -0.69
C ARG A 101 -5.16 17.85 -0.39
N SER A 102 -6.10 17.52 0.49
CA SER A 102 -7.20 18.42 0.85
C SER A 102 -6.68 19.73 1.45
N ASN A 103 -5.67 19.64 2.31
CA ASN A 103 -5.02 20.81 2.90
C ASN A 103 -4.33 21.68 1.84
N GLN A 104 -3.66 21.06 0.86
CA GLN A 104 -3.02 21.79 -0.25
C GLN A 104 -4.04 22.51 -1.12
N GLN A 105 -5.14 21.84 -1.49
CA GLN A 105 -6.23 22.45 -2.28
C GLN A 105 -6.88 23.62 -1.55
N MET A 106 -7.09 23.48 -0.23
CA MET A 106 -7.60 24.57 0.59
C MET A 106 -6.63 25.76 0.65
N ALA A 107 -5.33 25.50 0.83
CA ALA A 107 -4.32 26.56 0.81
C ALA A 107 -4.26 27.31 -0.53
N GLU A 108 -4.39 26.59 -1.65
CA GLU A 108 -4.47 27.17 -2.99
C GLU A 108 -5.75 28.01 -3.17
N ALA A 109 -6.90 27.50 -2.75
CA ALA A 109 -8.18 28.22 -2.81
C ALA A 109 -8.15 29.49 -1.95
N MET A 110 -7.60 29.43 -0.73
CA MET A 110 -7.45 30.59 0.16
C MET A 110 -6.52 31.65 -0.43
N ARG A 111 -5.43 31.24 -1.11
CA ARG A 111 -4.56 32.17 -1.85
C ARG A 111 -5.26 32.79 -3.06
N GLY A 112 -6.10 32.03 -3.76
CA GLY A 112 -6.89 32.54 -4.87
C GLY A 112 -7.92 33.58 -4.42
N ALA A 113 -8.65 33.27 -3.35
CA ALA A 113 -9.66 34.17 -2.76
C ALA A 113 -9.03 35.47 -2.25
N THR A 114 -7.92 35.40 -1.51
CA THR A 114 -7.20 36.59 -1.00
C THR A 114 -6.58 37.45 -2.09
N LYS A 115 -6.20 36.87 -3.24
CA LYS A 115 -5.76 37.66 -4.41
C LYS A 115 -6.92 38.24 -5.21
N ALA A 116 -8.08 37.59 -5.20
CA ALA A 116 -9.29 38.01 -5.92
C ALA A 116 -10.13 39.03 -5.13
N SER A 117 -9.86 39.18 -3.83
CA SER A 117 -10.32 40.29 -2.99
C SER A 117 -9.18 41.29 -2.75
N PRO A 118 -8.76 42.09 -3.74
CA PRO A 118 -8.06 43.33 -3.44
C PRO A 118 -9.09 44.31 -2.85
N ASP A 119 -8.78 44.90 -1.70
CA ASP A 119 -9.44 46.14 -1.27
C ASP A 119 -9.26 47.23 -2.35
#